data_AF-A0A1H3YLX2-F1
#
_entry.id   AF-A0A1H3YLX2-F1
#
_cell.length_a   1.000
_cell.length_b   1.000
_cell.length_c   1.000
_cell.angle_alpha   90.00
_cell.angle_beta   90.00
_cell.angle_gamma   90.00
#
_symmetry.space_group_name_H-M   'P 1'
#
loop_
_entity.id
_entity.type
_entity.pdbx_description
1 polymer ?
#
loop_
_entity_poly.entity_id
_entity_poly.type
_entity_poly.pdbx_seq_one_letter_code
_entity_poly.pdbx_strand_id
1 'polypeptide(L)'
;MKRNILRTAAGVTLTLAVMSCNAALASNPMPGTRTLTPVYDPYTKQQSLTGVDSQERPNGMDDVTWARLQDDVIDYDEIENLVEYRSIIAQQQYAAIDNIAVDMNTIVDSLSSTIEDLNAMISDLKDAKNSTDNEAEKEAYEASIKMISAMINSSGSTDTLHVAKSSAESGLTSTVNRIKMSMHGSKVSIVTGMNAAFIGYQSLAELEQMYQKQVDMYQTIYDSTQRSWAVGMATDLQVKKAEADLKSAMINLNKNRDNMRSIRDKMALILGWDSSNCANVSIGAMPAYDENYIFTRNLDNDIAEARLHNVKYGTAQGTVDKNITGYTETDISRNEARENLNVSMSDLYNTVIRAASENNAAQAGYALAARQKGQAERSYAVGTVGNGEYQGALVQYIVSEAQANMAMINASAAVLNYQAALKGFV
;
A
#
# COMPACT_ATOMS: atom_id res chain seq x y z
N MET A 1 -9.28 -52.55 -11.57
CA MET A 1 -9.31 -51.73 -12.81
C MET A 1 -9.08 -50.28 -12.38
N LYS A 2 -7.94 -49.70 -12.76
CA LYS A 2 -7.47 -48.36 -12.36
C LYS A 2 -8.44 -47.27 -12.82
N ARG A 3 -8.75 -46.28 -11.99
CA ARG A 3 -9.15 -44.94 -12.45
C ARG A 3 -8.46 -43.86 -11.63
N ASN A 4 -7.80 -42.99 -12.40
CA ASN A 4 -6.94 -41.89 -12.01
C ASN A 4 -7.68 -40.82 -11.21
N ILE A 5 -7.09 -40.38 -10.11
CA ILE A 5 -7.42 -39.13 -9.44
C ILE A 5 -6.43 -38.09 -9.97
N LEU A 6 -6.89 -37.25 -10.90
CA LEU A 6 -6.15 -36.07 -11.35
C LEU A 6 -6.23 -34.99 -10.26
N ARG A 7 -5.05 -34.49 -9.91
CA ARG A 7 -4.80 -33.38 -8.98
C ARG A 7 -5.28 -32.08 -9.62
N THR A 8 -6.16 -31.35 -8.93
CA THR A 8 -6.53 -29.97 -9.24
C THR A 8 -5.50 -29.05 -8.58
N ALA A 9 -4.52 -28.57 -9.34
CA ALA A 9 -3.66 -27.46 -8.95
C ALA A 9 -4.30 -26.18 -9.48
N ALA A 10 -4.95 -25.40 -8.61
CA ALA A 10 -5.44 -24.08 -8.94
C ALA A 10 -4.25 -23.11 -8.98
N GLY A 11 -3.75 -22.84 -10.19
CA GLY A 11 -2.81 -21.77 -10.44
C GLY A 11 -3.53 -20.42 -10.40
N VAL A 12 -3.14 -19.57 -9.45
CA VAL A 12 -3.53 -18.16 -9.43
C VAL A 12 -2.63 -17.43 -10.43
N THR A 13 -3.17 -17.16 -11.62
CA THR A 13 -2.50 -16.40 -12.67
C THR A 13 -2.64 -14.91 -12.35
N LEU A 14 -1.56 -14.29 -11.84
CA LEU A 14 -1.49 -12.84 -11.59
C LEU A 14 -1.22 -12.10 -12.92
N THR A 15 -2.27 -11.58 -13.54
CA THR A 15 -2.16 -10.75 -14.76
C THR A 15 -1.86 -9.31 -14.35
N LEU A 16 -0.58 -8.92 -14.41
CA LEU A 16 -0.13 -7.54 -14.20
C LEU A 16 -0.43 -6.73 -15.48
N ALA A 17 -1.47 -5.90 -15.46
CA ALA A 17 -1.79 -5.00 -16.55
C ALA A 17 -0.76 -3.86 -16.60
N VAL A 18 0.07 -3.86 -17.64
CA VAL A 18 1.04 -2.80 -17.93
C VAL A 18 0.27 -1.58 -18.45
N MET A 19 0.07 -0.56 -17.61
CA MET A 19 -0.32 0.76 -18.08
C MET A 19 0.91 1.43 -18.69
N SER A 20 0.96 1.47 -20.02
CA SER A 20 1.89 2.31 -20.76
C SER A 20 1.51 3.78 -20.61
N CYS A 21 2.26 4.53 -19.79
CA CYS A 21 2.23 5.98 -19.80
C CYS A 21 3.47 6.48 -20.56
N ASN A 22 3.25 7.21 -21.66
CA ASN A 22 4.30 7.89 -22.41
C ASN A 22 4.99 8.93 -21.51
N ALA A 23 6.17 8.62 -21.01
CA ALA A 23 7.06 9.61 -20.40
C ALA A 23 7.80 10.37 -21.50
N ALA A 24 7.22 11.50 -21.94
CA ALA A 24 8.01 12.52 -22.60
C ALA A 24 8.90 13.19 -21.52
N LEU A 25 10.22 13.00 -21.65
CA LEU A 25 11.25 13.61 -20.82
C LEU A 25 11.10 15.14 -20.82
N ALA A 26 10.53 15.68 -19.74
CA ALA A 26 10.60 17.10 -19.44
C ALA A 26 11.82 17.33 -18.54
N SER A 27 12.72 18.20 -19.00
CA SER A 27 13.94 18.63 -18.31
C SER A 27 13.65 19.14 -16.89
N ASN A 28 14.51 18.74 -15.94
CA ASN A 28 14.50 19.13 -14.53
C ASN A 28 14.11 20.61 -14.29
N PRO A 29 13.00 20.89 -13.57
CA PRO A 29 12.77 22.24 -13.05
C PRO A 29 13.73 22.51 -11.89
N MET A 30 14.39 23.67 -11.95
CA MET A 30 15.27 24.15 -10.87
C MET A 30 14.47 24.37 -9.57
N PRO A 31 15.09 24.19 -8.39
CA PRO A 31 14.40 24.33 -7.11
C PRO A 31 13.98 25.78 -6.89
N GLY A 32 12.68 26.06 -7.04
CA GLY A 32 12.08 27.32 -6.60
C GLY A 32 12.04 27.35 -5.08
N THR A 33 12.58 28.40 -4.49
CA THR A 33 12.58 28.62 -3.04
C THR A 33 11.15 28.54 -2.49
N ARG A 34 10.90 27.57 -1.60
CA ARG A 34 9.66 27.48 -0.81
C ARG A 34 9.54 28.72 0.06
N THR A 35 8.66 29.65 -0.30
CA THR A 35 8.23 30.71 0.60
C THR A 35 7.01 30.20 1.37
N LEU A 36 7.23 29.79 2.61
CA LEU A 36 6.16 29.48 3.55
C LEU A 36 5.52 30.79 3.99
N THR A 37 4.32 31.11 3.51
CA THR A 37 3.53 32.22 4.04
C THR A 37 2.74 31.71 5.26
N PRO A 38 3.02 32.18 6.49
CA PRO A 38 2.21 31.80 7.64
C PRO A 38 0.86 32.55 7.61
N VAL A 39 -0.23 31.79 7.74
CA VAL A 39 -1.54 32.36 8.07
C VAL A 39 -1.55 32.74 9.55
N TYR A 40 -1.84 34.00 9.85
CA TYR A 40 -1.94 34.50 11.22
C TYR A 40 -3.33 34.18 11.79
N ASP A 41 -3.42 33.13 12.61
CA ASP A 41 -4.53 32.87 13.53
C ASP A 41 -3.93 32.75 14.96
N PRO A 42 -4.31 33.61 15.92
CA PRO A 42 -3.76 33.58 17.26
C PRO A 42 -4.12 32.34 18.10
N TYR A 43 -4.91 31.38 17.60
CA TYR A 43 -5.27 30.17 18.36
C TYR A 43 -5.26 28.83 17.62
N THR A 44 -4.75 28.74 16.39
CA THR A 44 -4.58 27.44 15.70
C THR A 44 -3.12 27.17 15.32
N LYS A 45 -2.66 25.93 15.60
CA LYS A 45 -1.37 25.43 15.12
C LYS A 45 -1.40 25.39 13.59
N GLN A 46 -0.42 26.06 12.96
CA GLN A 46 -0.17 26.11 11.52
C GLN A 46 -0.46 24.76 10.83
N GLN A 47 -1.38 24.77 9.86
CA GLN A 47 -1.52 23.67 8.90
C GLN A 47 -0.96 24.15 7.56
N SER A 48 0.06 23.47 7.04
CA SER A 48 0.46 23.66 5.64
C SER A 48 -0.65 23.13 4.72
N LEU A 49 -0.83 23.76 3.57
CA LEU A 49 -1.80 23.34 2.53
C LEU A 49 -1.56 21.90 2.05
N THR A 50 -0.32 21.44 2.14
CA THR A 50 0.13 20.09 1.78
C THR A 50 -0.11 19.07 2.90
N GLY A 51 -0.39 19.51 4.13
CA GLY A 51 -0.58 18.63 5.27
C GLY A 51 0.73 18.04 5.83
N VAL A 52 1.88 18.68 5.57
CA VAL A 52 3.20 18.29 6.10
C VAL A 52 3.87 19.42 6.91
N ASP A 53 4.69 19.07 7.90
CA ASP A 53 5.43 20.00 8.73
C ASP A 53 6.74 20.49 8.07
N SER A 54 7.57 21.24 8.81
CA SER A 54 8.84 21.78 8.34
C SER A 54 9.90 20.74 7.96
N GLN A 55 9.71 19.47 8.33
CA GLN A 55 10.55 18.33 7.96
C GLN A 55 9.90 17.45 6.88
N GLU A 56 8.88 17.97 6.20
CA GLU A 56 8.11 17.26 5.17
C GLU A 56 7.33 16.05 5.71
N ARG A 57 7.22 15.93 7.03
CA ARG A 57 6.49 14.86 7.70
C ARG A 57 4.99 15.19 7.73
N PRO A 58 4.10 14.21 7.49
CA PRO A 58 2.65 14.41 7.62
C PRO A 58 2.23 14.94 8.99
N ASN A 59 1.30 15.90 9.00
CA ASN A 59 0.77 16.51 10.21
C ASN A 59 0.13 15.45 11.12
N GLY A 60 0.63 15.34 12.35
CA GLY A 60 0.14 14.37 13.35
C GLY A 60 0.87 13.03 13.37
N MET A 61 1.84 12.81 12.47
CA MET A 61 2.72 11.64 12.51
C MET A 61 3.87 11.86 13.50
N ASP A 62 4.15 10.88 14.36
CA ASP A 62 5.26 10.95 15.30
C ASP A 62 6.61 10.68 14.63
N ASP A 63 7.71 11.08 15.28
CA ASP A 63 9.07 10.95 14.75
C ASP A 63 9.47 9.49 14.49
N VAL A 64 9.00 8.55 15.31
CA VAL A 64 9.37 7.13 15.20
C VAL A 64 8.69 6.51 13.99
N THR A 65 7.39 6.74 13.83
CA THR A 65 6.65 6.28 12.64
C THR A 65 7.22 6.89 11.37
N TRP A 66 7.55 8.18 11.37
CA TRP A 66 8.15 8.82 10.21
C TRP A 66 9.53 8.25 9.88
N ALA A 67 10.39 8.02 10.89
CA ALA A 67 11.71 7.45 10.68
C ALA A 67 11.65 6.03 10.08
N ARG A 68 10.66 5.21 10.46
CA ARG A 68 10.43 3.88 9.85
C ARG A 68 10.14 4.00 8.36
N LEU A 69 9.26 4.91 7.93
CA LEU A 69 8.96 5.09 6.50
C LEU A 69 10.17 5.49 5.64
N GLN A 70 11.18 6.07 6.26
CA GLN A 70 12.39 6.55 5.59
C GLN A 70 13.58 5.61 5.72
N ASP A 71 13.44 4.49 6.43
CA ASP A 71 14.46 3.44 6.44
C ASP A 71 14.42 2.62 5.13
N ASP A 72 15.28 1.61 5.03
CA ASP A 72 15.36 0.70 3.88
C ASP A 72 14.71 -0.65 4.21
N VAL A 73 13.68 -0.67 5.04
CA VAL A 73 12.87 -1.84 5.38
C VAL A 73 11.44 -1.55 4.93
N ILE A 74 10.78 -2.56 4.35
CA ILE A 74 9.34 -2.51 4.09
C ILE A 74 8.69 -3.49 5.05
N ASP A 75 8.06 -3.00 6.11
CA ASP A 75 7.23 -3.79 7.01
C ASP A 75 5.77 -3.84 6.53
N TYR A 76 5.03 -4.88 6.94
CA TYR A 76 3.63 -5.03 6.49
C TYR A 76 2.71 -3.92 7.00
N ASP A 77 2.87 -3.51 8.27
CA ASP A 77 1.99 -2.54 8.93
C ASP A 77 2.13 -1.12 8.36
N GLU A 78 3.25 -0.80 7.73
CA GLU A 78 3.53 0.52 7.17
C GLU A 78 3.24 0.65 5.67
N ILE A 79 2.90 -0.43 4.95
CA ILE A 79 2.60 -0.39 3.50
C ILE A 79 1.55 0.69 3.18
N GLU A 80 0.52 0.79 4.01
CA GLU A 80 -0.51 1.83 3.90
C GLU A 80 0.10 3.25 3.91
N ASN A 81 0.98 3.51 4.88
CA ASN A 81 1.65 4.80 5.03
C ASN A 81 2.67 5.05 3.93
N LEU A 82 3.44 4.03 3.52
CA LEU A 82 4.38 4.14 2.39
C LEU A 82 3.63 4.50 1.10
N VAL A 83 2.44 3.91 0.87
CA VAL A 83 1.59 4.29 -0.27
C VAL A 83 1.05 5.71 -0.12
N GLU A 84 0.62 6.10 1.08
CA GLU A 84 0.01 7.41 1.29
C GLU A 84 1.01 8.56 1.14
N TYR A 85 2.25 8.38 1.62
CA TYR A 85 3.21 9.46 1.83
C TYR A 85 4.47 9.39 0.98
N ARG A 86 4.88 8.21 0.51
CA ARG A 86 6.20 8.04 -0.14
C ARG A 86 6.13 7.60 -1.59
N SER A 87 5.14 6.78 -1.92
CA SER A 87 5.00 6.12 -3.21
C SER A 87 4.95 7.07 -4.40
N ILE A 88 5.16 6.51 -5.60
CA ILE A 88 5.03 7.28 -6.84
C ILE A 88 3.64 7.94 -6.94
N ILE A 89 2.57 7.28 -6.49
CA ILE A 89 1.23 7.86 -6.51
C ILE A 89 1.07 8.97 -5.48
N ALA A 90 1.74 8.89 -4.33
CA ALA A 90 1.79 9.99 -3.35
C ALA A 90 2.49 11.21 -3.95
N GLN A 91 3.65 11.00 -4.58
CA GLN A 91 4.40 12.08 -5.26
C GLN A 91 3.57 12.73 -6.37
N GLN A 92 2.84 11.95 -7.16
CA GLN A 92 1.91 12.49 -8.18
C GLN A 92 0.77 13.30 -7.55
N GLN A 93 0.21 12.83 -6.43
CA GLN A 93 -0.83 13.55 -5.70
C GLN A 93 -0.31 14.89 -5.18
N TYR A 94 0.87 14.91 -4.56
CA TYR A 94 1.49 16.13 -4.06
C TYR A 94 1.81 17.11 -5.18
N ALA A 95 2.39 16.64 -6.28
CA ALA A 95 2.66 17.50 -7.44
C ALA A 95 1.37 18.10 -8.04
N ALA A 96 0.27 17.33 -8.10
CA ALA A 96 -1.02 17.84 -8.57
C ALA A 96 -1.61 18.90 -7.64
N ILE A 97 -1.49 18.71 -6.33
CA ILE A 97 -1.93 19.68 -5.32
C ILE A 97 -1.07 20.96 -5.37
N ASP A 98 0.25 20.82 -5.43
CA ASP A 98 1.19 21.94 -5.45
C ASP A 98 0.96 22.85 -6.66
N ASN A 99 0.78 22.27 -7.85
CA ASN A 99 0.50 23.06 -9.06
C ASN A 99 -0.75 23.95 -8.91
N ILE A 100 -1.82 23.43 -8.31
CA ILE A 100 -3.07 24.19 -8.11
C ILE A 100 -2.94 25.19 -6.97
N ALA A 101 -2.21 24.83 -5.90
CA ALA A 101 -1.99 25.72 -4.77
C ALA A 101 -1.22 26.97 -5.19
N VAL A 102 -0.22 26.87 -6.07
CA VAL A 102 0.54 28.02 -6.59
C VAL A 102 -0.38 29.01 -7.32
N ASP A 103 -1.21 28.51 -8.23
CA ASP A 103 -2.13 29.35 -9.00
C ASP A 103 -3.16 30.06 -8.10
N MET A 104 -3.71 29.33 -7.13
CA MET A 104 -4.75 29.88 -6.25
C MET A 104 -4.20 30.83 -5.19
N ASN A 105 -3.00 30.56 -4.65
CA ASN A 105 -2.31 31.48 -3.73
C ASN A 105 -2.01 32.81 -4.43
N THR A 106 -1.61 32.78 -5.70
CA THR A 106 -1.38 34.01 -6.49
C THR A 106 -2.66 34.86 -6.59
N ILE A 107 -3.82 34.23 -6.77
CA ILE A 107 -5.12 34.91 -6.81
C ILE A 107 -5.47 35.49 -5.43
N VAL A 108 -5.30 34.70 -4.37
CA VAL A 108 -5.58 35.13 -2.98
C VAL A 108 -4.68 36.29 -2.56
N ASP A 109 -3.39 36.23 -2.89
CA ASP A 109 -2.41 37.28 -2.59
C ASP A 109 -2.74 38.57 -3.35
N SER A 110 -3.10 38.47 -4.63
CA SER A 110 -3.55 39.62 -5.44
C SER A 110 -4.81 40.28 -4.88
N LEU A 111 -5.81 39.48 -4.48
CA LEU A 111 -7.03 39.98 -3.84
C LEU A 111 -6.73 40.61 -2.47
N SER A 112 -5.81 40.02 -1.70
CA SER A 112 -5.39 40.55 -0.40
C SER A 112 -4.70 41.90 -0.54
N SER A 113 -3.72 42.00 -1.46
CA SER A 113 -3.04 43.26 -1.79
C SER A 113 -4.04 44.32 -2.25
N THR A 114 -5.00 43.95 -3.12
CA THR A 114 -6.03 44.90 -3.58
C THR A 114 -6.90 45.39 -2.43
N ILE A 115 -7.30 44.51 -1.51
CA ILE A 115 -8.07 44.89 -0.31
C ILE A 115 -7.25 45.81 0.59
N GLU A 116 -5.96 45.54 0.79
CA GLU A 116 -5.05 46.37 1.58
C GLU A 116 -4.90 47.77 0.97
N ASP A 117 -4.66 47.87 -0.34
CA ASP A 117 -4.56 49.14 -1.06
C ASP A 117 -5.85 49.97 -0.96
N LEU A 118 -7.02 49.33 -1.12
CA LEU A 118 -8.30 50.02 -0.97
C LEU A 118 -8.59 50.45 0.47
N ASN A 119 -8.13 49.69 1.47
CA ASN A 119 -8.23 50.10 2.88
C ASN A 119 -7.29 51.28 3.19
N ALA A 120 -6.08 51.29 2.64
CA ALA A 120 -5.17 52.44 2.75
C ALA A 120 -5.81 53.68 2.11
N MET A 121 -6.40 53.55 0.92
CA MET A 121 -7.14 54.64 0.27
C MET A 121 -8.32 55.13 1.11
N ILE A 122 -9.08 54.24 1.76
CA ILE A 122 -10.13 54.63 2.71
C ILE A 122 -9.54 55.43 3.88
N SER A 123 -8.36 55.05 4.39
CA SER A 123 -7.67 55.78 5.46
C SER A 123 -7.30 57.19 5.02
N ASP A 124 -6.66 57.34 3.86
CA ASP A 124 -6.28 58.64 3.30
C ASP A 124 -7.51 59.54 3.07
N LEU A 125 -8.61 58.98 2.57
CA LEU A 125 -9.87 59.70 2.39
C LEU A 125 -10.49 60.14 3.72
N LYS A 126 -10.36 59.34 4.80
CA LYS A 126 -10.80 59.73 6.15
C LYS A 126 -9.96 60.89 6.69
N ASP A 127 -8.64 60.86 6.48
CA ASP A 127 -7.73 61.92 6.92
C ASP A 127 -7.98 63.22 6.15
N ALA A 128 -8.20 63.14 4.83
CA ALA A 128 -8.59 64.28 3.99
C ALA A 128 -9.94 64.88 4.43
N LYS A 129 -10.95 64.03 4.69
CA LYS A 129 -12.26 64.45 5.23
C LYS A 129 -12.11 65.20 6.56
N ASN A 130 -11.24 64.72 7.45
CA ASN A 130 -11.01 65.33 8.76
C ASN A 130 -10.20 66.64 8.68
N SER A 131 -9.50 66.89 7.58
CA SER A 131 -8.61 68.03 7.38
C SER A 131 -9.25 69.22 6.65
N THR A 132 -10.43 69.03 6.05
CA THR A 132 -11.21 70.11 5.40
C THR A 132 -12.35 70.59 6.28
N ASP A 133 -12.71 71.87 6.18
CA ASP A 133 -13.90 72.45 6.84
C ASP A 133 -15.08 72.63 5.87
N ASN A 134 -14.89 72.33 4.59
CA ASN A 134 -15.93 72.45 3.57
C ASN A 134 -16.88 71.25 3.62
N GLU A 135 -18.14 71.51 3.95
CA GLU A 135 -19.17 70.48 4.12
C GLU A 135 -19.42 69.68 2.83
N ALA A 136 -19.37 70.33 1.67
CA ALA A 136 -19.57 69.65 0.39
C ALA A 136 -18.41 68.69 0.06
N GLU A 137 -17.18 69.01 0.47
CA GLU A 137 -16.02 68.11 0.31
C GLU A 137 -16.10 66.93 1.27
N LYS A 138 -16.55 67.16 2.51
CA LYS A 138 -16.77 66.09 3.49
C LYS A 138 -17.78 65.06 3.00
N GLU A 139 -18.89 65.52 2.43
CA GLU A 139 -19.94 64.66 1.87
C GLU A 139 -19.42 63.86 0.66
N ALA A 140 -18.62 64.49 -0.21
CA ALA A 140 -17.98 63.82 -1.33
C ALA A 140 -16.99 62.72 -0.88
N TYR A 141 -16.13 62.99 0.11
CA TYR A 141 -15.22 61.99 0.67
C TYR A 141 -15.98 60.85 1.35
N GLU A 142 -17.07 61.14 2.07
CA GLU A 142 -17.91 60.13 2.71
C GLU A 142 -18.60 59.22 1.68
N ALA A 143 -19.09 59.78 0.57
CA ALA A 143 -19.63 59.01 -0.54
C ALA A 143 -18.57 58.07 -1.16
N SER A 144 -17.34 58.56 -1.38
CA SER A 144 -16.23 57.75 -1.89
C SER A 144 -15.83 56.63 -0.93
N ILE A 145 -15.70 56.94 0.38
CA ILE A 145 -15.40 55.93 1.42
C ILE A 145 -16.47 54.83 1.42
N LYS A 146 -17.75 55.21 1.35
CA LYS A 146 -18.87 54.26 1.33
C LYS A 146 -18.84 53.37 0.09
N MET A 147 -18.53 53.94 -1.08
CA MET A 147 -18.42 53.19 -2.34
C MET A 147 -17.26 52.19 -2.31
N ILE A 148 -16.08 52.60 -1.84
CA ILE A 148 -14.91 51.70 -1.73
C ILE A 148 -15.16 50.63 -0.67
N SER A 149 -15.72 51.01 0.48
CA SER A 149 -16.08 50.06 1.54
C SER A 149 -17.06 49.01 1.02
N ALA A 150 -18.05 49.39 0.20
CA ALA A 150 -19.00 48.45 -0.40
C ALA A 150 -18.36 47.48 -1.41
N MET A 151 -17.28 47.88 -2.10
CA MET A 151 -16.49 46.98 -2.96
C MET A 151 -15.70 45.95 -2.14
N ILE A 152 -15.15 46.36 -0.99
CA ILE A 152 -14.41 45.46 -0.08
C ILE A 152 -15.38 44.51 0.63
N ASN A 153 -16.42 45.06 1.27
CA ASN A 153 -17.40 44.33 2.08
C ASN A 153 -18.75 45.06 2.06
N SER A 154 -19.79 44.36 1.60
CA SER A 154 -21.16 44.85 1.59
C SER A 154 -22.08 43.75 2.12
N SER A 155 -22.85 44.07 3.15
CA SER A 155 -23.80 43.13 3.76
C SER A 155 -24.85 42.71 2.73
N GLY A 156 -24.88 41.41 2.41
CA GLY A 156 -25.83 40.82 1.47
C GLY A 156 -25.41 40.82 0.00
N SER A 157 -24.21 41.29 -0.35
CA SER A 157 -23.66 41.18 -1.71
C SER A 157 -22.68 40.01 -1.83
N THR A 158 -22.81 39.24 -2.91
CA THR A 158 -21.89 38.15 -3.27
C THR A 158 -20.70 38.63 -4.11
N ASP A 159 -20.73 39.87 -4.59
CA ASP A 159 -19.79 40.39 -5.60
C ASP A 159 -18.76 41.34 -4.95
N THR A 160 -18.31 41.00 -3.73
CA THR A 160 -17.32 41.79 -2.98
C THR A 160 -15.95 41.15 -3.05
N LEU A 161 -14.89 41.93 -2.88
CA LEU A 161 -13.52 41.38 -2.88
C LEU A 161 -13.32 40.36 -1.74
N HIS A 162 -13.95 40.55 -0.58
CA HIS A 162 -13.87 39.59 0.52
C HIS A 162 -14.55 38.26 0.17
N VAL A 163 -15.72 38.29 -0.49
CA VAL A 163 -16.41 37.08 -0.96
C VAL A 163 -15.62 36.41 -2.08
N ALA A 164 -15.01 37.17 -3.01
CA ALA A 164 -14.14 36.63 -4.04
C ALA A 164 -12.90 35.93 -3.45
N LYS A 165 -12.24 36.53 -2.45
CA LYS A 165 -11.11 35.93 -1.73
C LYS A 165 -11.53 34.64 -1.03
N SER A 166 -12.63 34.67 -0.26
CA SER A 166 -13.14 33.48 0.44
C SER A 166 -13.59 32.37 -0.53
N SER A 167 -14.14 32.74 -1.68
CA SER A 167 -14.50 31.79 -2.75
C SER A 167 -13.26 31.16 -3.38
N ALA A 168 -12.17 31.90 -3.53
CA ALA A 168 -10.90 31.37 -4.02
C ALA A 168 -10.28 30.38 -3.01
N GLU A 169 -10.26 30.71 -1.72
CA GLU A 169 -9.76 29.84 -0.64
C GLU A 169 -10.58 28.54 -0.51
N SER A 170 -11.91 28.65 -0.55
CA SER A 170 -12.81 27.48 -0.49
C SER A 170 -12.74 26.63 -1.77
N GLY A 171 -12.55 27.27 -2.94
CA GLY A 171 -12.32 26.60 -4.22
C GLY A 171 -11.05 25.74 -4.22
N LEU A 172 -9.97 26.23 -3.60
CA LEU A 172 -8.73 25.46 -3.41
C LEU A 172 -9.00 24.20 -2.58
N THR A 173 -9.65 24.36 -1.43
CA THR A 173 -9.98 23.24 -0.52
C THR A 173 -10.82 22.17 -1.23
N SER A 174 -11.87 22.58 -1.94
CA SER A 174 -12.71 21.67 -2.73
C SER A 174 -11.90 20.93 -3.82
N THR A 175 -10.98 21.63 -4.49
CA THR A 175 -10.17 21.05 -5.56
C THR A 175 -9.14 20.05 -5.03
N VAL A 176 -8.45 20.37 -3.93
CA VAL A 176 -7.53 19.45 -3.23
C VAL A 176 -8.26 18.19 -2.79
N ASN A 177 -9.45 18.32 -2.20
CA ASN A 177 -10.27 17.17 -1.80
C ASN A 177 -10.67 16.33 -3.02
N ARG A 178 -11.04 16.96 -4.13
CA ARG A 178 -11.37 16.23 -5.36
C ARG A 178 -10.17 15.44 -5.92
N ILE A 179 -8.97 16.01 -5.90
CA ILE A 179 -7.74 15.30 -6.29
C ILE A 179 -7.50 14.09 -5.39
N LYS A 180 -7.53 14.29 -4.07
CA LYS A 180 -7.33 13.21 -3.09
C LYS A 180 -8.33 12.08 -3.32
N MET A 181 -9.61 12.41 -3.45
CA MET A 181 -10.67 11.44 -3.74
C MET A 181 -10.47 10.72 -5.08
N SER A 182 -10.06 11.43 -6.13
CA SER A 182 -9.85 10.82 -7.46
C SER A 182 -8.71 9.79 -7.47
N MET A 183 -7.71 9.94 -6.60
CA MET A 183 -6.56 9.04 -6.50
C MET A 183 -6.72 7.99 -5.41
N HIS A 184 -7.70 8.13 -4.51
CA HIS A 184 -7.89 7.24 -3.38
C HIS A 184 -8.09 5.77 -3.81
N GLY A 185 -8.91 5.52 -4.84
CA GLY A 185 -9.09 4.17 -5.39
C GLY A 185 -7.81 3.55 -5.96
N SER A 186 -6.94 4.36 -6.56
CA SER A 186 -5.63 3.92 -7.03
C SER A 186 -4.68 3.62 -5.87
N LYS A 187 -4.66 4.46 -4.82
CA LYS A 187 -3.89 4.20 -3.60
C LYS A 187 -4.33 2.90 -2.94
N VAL A 188 -5.64 2.69 -2.77
CA VAL A 188 -6.19 1.42 -2.25
C VAL A 188 -5.75 0.22 -3.08
N SER A 189 -5.82 0.31 -4.41
CA SER A 189 -5.37 -0.77 -5.29
C SER A 189 -3.87 -1.07 -5.16
N ILE A 190 -3.04 -0.02 -4.97
CA ILE A 190 -1.60 -0.17 -4.74
C ILE A 190 -1.36 -0.82 -3.38
N VAL A 191 -2.04 -0.40 -2.30
CA VAL A 191 -1.93 -1.03 -0.98
C VAL A 191 -2.27 -2.52 -1.07
N THR A 192 -3.41 -2.87 -1.66
CA THR A 192 -3.81 -4.28 -1.84
C THR A 192 -2.78 -5.06 -2.66
N GLY A 193 -2.24 -4.46 -3.73
CA GLY A 193 -1.20 -5.08 -4.55
C GLY A 193 0.13 -5.27 -3.81
N MET A 194 0.53 -4.30 -3.00
CA MET A 194 1.76 -4.36 -2.19
C MET A 194 1.63 -5.35 -1.04
N ASN A 195 0.47 -5.44 -0.39
CA ASN A 195 0.18 -6.48 0.61
C ASN A 195 0.33 -7.88 -0.01
N ALA A 196 -0.23 -8.10 -1.21
CA ALA A 196 -0.10 -9.35 -1.93
C ALA A 196 1.35 -9.65 -2.34
N ALA A 197 2.08 -8.63 -2.80
CA ALA A 197 3.50 -8.76 -3.16
C ALA A 197 4.37 -9.10 -1.93
N PHE A 198 4.10 -8.48 -0.79
CA PHE A 198 4.75 -8.78 0.49
C PHE A 198 4.54 -10.24 0.88
N ILE A 199 3.29 -10.72 0.89
CA ILE A 199 2.96 -12.13 1.20
C ILE A 199 3.66 -13.09 0.22
N GLY A 200 3.69 -12.72 -1.07
CA GLY A 200 4.41 -13.47 -2.10
C GLY A 200 5.91 -13.53 -1.85
N TYR A 201 6.53 -12.43 -1.42
CA TYR A 201 7.94 -12.40 -1.04
C TYR A 201 8.23 -13.34 0.13
N GLN A 202 7.40 -13.34 1.18
CA GLN A 202 7.59 -14.24 2.34
C GLN A 202 7.49 -15.70 1.95
N SER A 203 6.55 -16.02 1.05
CA SER A 203 6.43 -17.36 0.49
C SER A 203 7.71 -17.79 -0.24
N LEU A 204 8.29 -16.89 -1.03
CA LEU A 204 9.56 -17.17 -1.72
C LEU A 204 10.74 -17.28 -0.74
N ALA A 205 10.75 -16.51 0.35
CA ALA A 205 11.79 -16.60 1.37
C ALA A 205 11.79 -17.97 2.06
N GLU A 206 10.62 -18.54 2.37
CA GLU A 206 10.51 -19.91 2.87
C GLU A 206 10.95 -20.96 1.84
N LEU A 207 10.58 -20.76 0.57
CA LEU A 207 11.04 -21.63 -0.51
C LEU A 207 12.56 -21.55 -0.72
N GLU A 208 13.20 -20.39 -0.50
CA GLU A 208 14.65 -20.27 -0.57
C GLU A 208 15.33 -21.18 0.45
N GLN A 209 14.86 -21.18 1.69
CA GLN A 209 15.38 -22.05 2.74
C GLN A 209 15.20 -23.54 2.39
N MET A 210 14.03 -23.90 1.85
CA MET A 210 13.77 -25.26 1.37
C MET A 210 14.73 -25.65 0.25
N TYR A 211 14.90 -24.80 -0.77
CA TYR A 211 15.80 -25.07 -1.89
C TYR A 211 17.27 -25.16 -1.43
N GLN A 212 17.69 -24.35 -0.46
CA GLN A 212 19.02 -24.43 0.12
C GLN A 212 19.25 -25.79 0.80
N LYS A 213 18.32 -26.24 1.65
CA LYS A 213 18.37 -27.58 2.28
C LYS A 213 18.41 -28.69 1.22
N GLN A 214 17.69 -28.51 0.11
CA GLN A 214 17.66 -29.45 -0.99
C GLN A 214 19.01 -29.52 -1.74
N VAL A 215 19.66 -28.37 -1.96
CA VAL A 215 21.02 -28.30 -2.52
C VAL A 215 22.02 -29.00 -1.60
N ASP A 216 21.99 -28.74 -0.30
CA ASP A 216 22.92 -29.34 0.67
C ASP A 216 22.75 -30.87 0.72
N MET A 217 21.50 -31.34 0.65
CA MET A 217 21.18 -32.76 0.54
C MET A 217 21.75 -33.36 -0.75
N TYR A 218 21.47 -32.78 -1.91
CA TYR A 218 21.95 -33.32 -3.19
C TYR A 218 23.47 -33.25 -3.32
N GLN A 219 24.13 -32.27 -2.71
CA GLN A 219 25.58 -32.20 -2.63
C GLN A 219 26.12 -33.42 -1.86
N THR A 220 25.53 -33.72 -0.70
CA THR A 220 25.90 -34.88 0.10
C THR A 220 25.70 -36.19 -0.67
N ILE A 221 24.60 -36.30 -1.44
CA ILE A 221 24.32 -37.45 -2.30
C ILE A 221 25.39 -37.59 -3.38
N TYR A 222 25.70 -36.51 -4.09
CA TYR A 222 26.72 -36.48 -5.13
C TYR A 222 28.09 -36.92 -4.58
N ASP A 223 28.54 -36.36 -3.46
CA ASP A 223 29.82 -36.68 -2.82
C ASP A 223 29.86 -38.14 -2.35
N SER A 224 28.74 -38.67 -1.85
CA SER A 224 28.62 -40.09 -1.50
C SER A 224 28.68 -40.99 -2.74
N THR A 225 27.99 -40.63 -3.83
CA THR A 225 28.00 -41.41 -5.07
C THR A 225 29.37 -41.40 -5.73
N GLN A 226 30.08 -40.27 -5.69
CA GLN A 226 31.45 -40.17 -6.19
C GLN A 226 32.42 -41.06 -5.40
N ARG A 227 32.30 -41.10 -4.06
CA ARG A 227 33.07 -42.03 -3.21
C ARG A 227 32.76 -43.50 -3.53
N SER A 228 31.49 -43.85 -3.68
CA SER A 228 31.08 -45.21 -4.08
C SER A 228 31.59 -45.58 -5.47
N TRP A 229 31.64 -44.64 -6.39
CA TRP A 229 32.19 -44.84 -7.73
C TRP A 229 33.70 -45.11 -7.69
N ALA A 230 34.45 -44.37 -6.86
CA ALA A 230 35.89 -44.55 -6.69
C ALA A 230 36.27 -45.95 -6.16
N VAL A 231 35.39 -46.60 -5.39
CA VAL A 231 35.58 -47.98 -4.89
C VAL A 231 34.88 -49.03 -5.76
N GLY A 232 34.39 -48.66 -6.96
CA GLY A 232 33.75 -49.58 -7.91
C GLY A 232 32.33 -50.02 -7.54
N MET A 233 31.71 -49.40 -6.54
CA MET A 233 30.35 -49.72 -6.06
C MET A 233 29.25 -48.89 -6.74
N ALA A 234 29.60 -47.86 -7.51
CA ALA A 234 28.66 -47.07 -8.30
C ALA A 234 29.12 -46.95 -9.76
N THR A 235 28.16 -46.71 -10.66
CA THR A 235 28.36 -46.57 -12.11
C THR A 235 28.49 -45.11 -12.53
N ASP A 236 29.11 -44.85 -13.69
CA ASP A 236 29.17 -43.51 -14.29
C ASP A 236 27.77 -42.87 -14.45
N LEU A 237 26.77 -43.70 -14.79
CA LEU A 237 25.39 -43.24 -14.94
C LEU A 237 24.82 -42.72 -13.61
N GLN A 238 25.11 -43.39 -12.49
CA GLN A 238 24.68 -42.94 -11.16
C GLN A 238 25.35 -41.62 -10.77
N VAL A 239 26.65 -41.45 -11.05
CA VAL A 239 27.37 -40.19 -10.82
C VAL A 239 26.76 -39.06 -11.63
N LYS A 240 26.54 -39.26 -12.95
CA LYS A 240 25.92 -38.27 -13.83
C LYS A 240 24.50 -37.90 -13.39
N LYS A 241 23.72 -38.87 -12.89
CA LYS A 241 22.38 -38.62 -12.35
C LYS A 241 22.44 -37.73 -11.10
N ALA A 242 23.30 -38.06 -10.13
CA ALA A 242 23.46 -37.27 -8.92
C ALA A 242 23.94 -35.84 -9.22
N GLU A 243 24.84 -35.67 -10.19
CA GLU A 243 25.28 -34.35 -10.66
C GLU A 243 24.13 -33.55 -11.29
N ALA A 244 23.29 -34.19 -12.10
CA ALA A 244 22.15 -33.55 -12.73
C ALA A 244 21.09 -33.12 -11.70
N ASP A 245 20.84 -33.94 -10.68
CA ASP A 245 19.91 -33.62 -9.60
C ASP A 245 20.41 -32.42 -8.77
N LEU A 246 21.71 -32.39 -8.43
CA LEU A 246 22.35 -31.25 -7.75
C LEU A 246 22.24 -29.95 -8.57
N LYS A 247 22.60 -30.01 -9.87
CA LYS A 247 22.47 -28.84 -10.77
C LYS A 247 21.04 -28.35 -10.86
N SER A 248 20.07 -29.27 -10.92
CA SER A 248 18.65 -28.91 -10.96
C SER A 248 18.20 -28.19 -9.69
N ALA A 249 18.65 -28.65 -8.52
CA ALA A 249 18.37 -27.99 -7.24
C ALA A 249 18.99 -26.57 -7.18
N MET A 250 20.24 -26.41 -7.62
CA MET A 250 20.91 -25.10 -7.69
C MET A 250 20.18 -24.12 -8.64
N ILE A 251 19.70 -24.60 -9.78
CA ILE A 251 18.91 -23.79 -10.72
C ILE A 251 17.61 -23.31 -10.06
N ASN A 252 16.92 -24.18 -9.32
CA ASN A 252 15.69 -23.80 -8.63
C ASN A 252 15.94 -22.75 -7.54
N LEU A 253 17.00 -22.91 -6.76
CA LEU A 253 17.43 -21.94 -5.75
C LEU A 253 17.71 -20.56 -6.37
N ASN A 254 18.48 -20.53 -7.47
CA ASN A 254 18.81 -19.27 -8.14
C ASN A 254 17.58 -18.60 -8.75
N LYS A 255 16.70 -19.37 -9.41
CA LYS A 255 15.42 -18.85 -9.92
C LYS A 255 14.56 -18.25 -8.80
N ASN A 256 14.51 -18.90 -7.64
CA ASN A 256 13.78 -18.38 -6.49
C ASN A 256 14.37 -17.05 -5.99
N ARG A 257 15.70 -16.96 -5.87
CA ARG A 257 16.41 -15.72 -5.51
C ARG A 257 16.15 -14.59 -6.51
N ASP A 258 16.14 -14.89 -7.80
CA ASP A 258 15.84 -13.91 -8.83
C ASP A 258 14.40 -13.40 -8.73
N ASN A 259 13.44 -14.30 -8.44
CA ASN A 259 12.05 -13.91 -8.18
C ASN A 259 11.92 -13.01 -6.94
N MET A 260 12.62 -13.34 -5.85
CA MET A 260 12.63 -12.53 -4.62
C MET A 260 13.17 -11.13 -4.88
N ARG A 261 14.31 -11.03 -5.58
CA ARG A 261 14.89 -9.75 -6.01
C ARG A 261 13.90 -8.97 -6.87
N SER A 262 13.29 -9.62 -7.86
CA SER A 262 12.32 -8.96 -8.74
C SER A 262 11.12 -8.39 -8.00
N ILE A 263 10.55 -9.13 -7.04
CA ILE A 263 9.41 -8.65 -6.24
C ILE A 263 9.84 -7.48 -5.36
N ARG A 264 10.94 -7.64 -4.62
CA ARG A 264 11.48 -6.58 -3.76
C ARG A 264 11.74 -5.30 -4.55
N ASP A 265 12.46 -5.39 -5.67
CA ASP A 265 12.84 -4.21 -6.45
C ASP A 265 11.61 -3.49 -7.04
N LYS A 266 10.57 -4.24 -7.43
CA LYS A 266 9.30 -3.68 -7.89
C LYS A 266 8.52 -3.01 -6.76
N MET A 267 8.48 -3.63 -5.57
CA MET A 267 7.85 -3.03 -4.39
C MET A 267 8.55 -1.72 -4.02
N ALA A 268 9.89 -1.75 -3.91
CA ALA A 268 10.70 -0.58 -3.64
C ALA A 268 10.43 0.55 -4.66
N LEU A 269 10.44 0.23 -5.96
CA LEU A 269 10.18 1.23 -6.99
C LEU A 269 8.77 1.84 -6.86
N ILE A 270 7.73 1.02 -6.73
CA ILE A 270 6.33 1.50 -6.62
C ILE A 270 6.13 2.35 -5.37
N LEU A 271 6.74 1.94 -4.26
CA LEU A 271 6.71 2.65 -2.98
C LEU A 271 7.67 3.87 -2.93
N GLY A 272 8.33 4.18 -4.04
CA GLY A 272 9.01 5.47 -4.25
C GLY A 272 10.52 5.46 -4.01
N TRP A 273 11.15 4.29 -3.83
CA TRP A 273 12.62 4.21 -3.76
C TRP A 273 13.20 4.48 -5.14
N ASP A 274 14.36 5.16 -5.17
CA ASP A 274 15.10 5.33 -6.41
C ASP A 274 15.62 3.98 -6.91
N SER A 275 15.66 3.83 -8.24
CA SER A 275 16.17 2.64 -8.91
C SER A 275 17.58 2.22 -8.47
N SER A 276 18.43 3.17 -8.07
CA SER A 276 19.78 2.93 -7.56
C SER A 276 19.80 2.40 -6.12
N ASN A 277 18.74 2.65 -5.35
CA ASN A 277 18.63 2.28 -3.93
C ASN A 277 17.76 1.04 -3.69
N CYS A 278 16.99 0.57 -4.69
CA CYS A 278 16.16 -0.64 -4.56
C CYS A 278 16.93 -1.88 -4.05
N ALA A 279 18.23 -1.97 -4.35
CA ALA A 279 19.07 -3.08 -3.92
C ALA A 279 19.31 -3.13 -2.40
N ASN A 280 19.27 -1.97 -1.73
CA ASN A 280 19.49 -1.82 -0.28
C ASN A 280 18.23 -2.11 0.52
N VAL A 281 17.06 -2.04 -0.12
CA VAL A 281 15.78 -2.31 0.51
C VAL A 281 15.72 -3.76 0.99
N SER A 282 15.12 -3.96 2.14
CA SER A 282 14.82 -5.26 2.72
C SER A 282 13.33 -5.36 2.99
N ILE A 283 12.79 -6.58 2.95
CA ILE A 283 11.40 -6.83 3.30
C ILE A 283 11.39 -7.33 4.74
N GLY A 284 10.59 -6.68 5.57
CA GLY A 284 10.42 -7.02 6.99
C GLY A 284 9.82 -8.40 7.19
N ALA A 285 9.72 -8.83 8.45
CA ALA A 285 9.14 -10.13 8.78
C ALA A 285 7.61 -10.11 8.69
N MET A 286 7.01 -11.26 8.37
CA MET A 286 5.55 -11.40 8.39
C MET A 286 5.05 -11.25 9.84
N PRO A 287 3.99 -10.47 10.08
CA PRO A 287 3.31 -10.47 11.36
C PRO A 287 2.92 -11.91 11.78
N ALA A 288 3.12 -12.22 13.05
CA ALA A 288 2.79 -13.54 13.58
C ALA A 288 1.29 -13.84 13.41
N TYR A 289 0.98 -15.09 13.07
CA TYR A 289 -0.41 -15.54 12.96
C TYR A 289 -1.09 -15.51 14.33
N ASP A 290 -2.16 -14.72 14.46
CA ASP A 290 -3.05 -14.75 15.62
C ASP A 290 -4.20 -15.74 15.40
N GLU A 291 -4.05 -16.93 16.00
CA GLU A 291 -5.05 -18.00 15.98
C GLU A 291 -6.40 -17.58 16.58
N ASN A 292 -6.41 -16.63 17.51
CA ASN A 292 -7.61 -16.22 18.23
C ASN A 292 -8.38 -15.11 17.51
N TYR A 293 -7.75 -14.43 16.55
CA TYR A 293 -8.29 -13.23 15.92
C TYR A 293 -9.73 -13.42 15.45
N ILE A 294 -9.98 -14.47 14.65
CA ILE A 294 -11.29 -14.71 14.02
C ILE A 294 -12.38 -15.11 15.02
N PHE A 295 -12.02 -15.76 16.14
CA PHE A 295 -13.00 -16.18 17.15
C PHE A 295 -13.54 -15.01 17.97
N THR A 296 -12.87 -13.86 17.94
CA THR A 296 -13.34 -12.62 18.58
C THR A 296 -14.21 -11.75 17.68
N ARG A 297 -14.35 -12.12 16.40
CA ARG A 297 -15.02 -11.32 15.37
C ARG A 297 -16.52 -11.61 15.28
N ASN A 298 -17.26 -10.63 14.78
CA ASN A 298 -18.68 -10.76 14.47
C ASN A 298 -18.89 -10.28 13.05
N LEU A 299 -19.15 -11.22 12.13
CA LEU A 299 -19.20 -10.94 10.69
C LEU A 299 -20.21 -9.83 10.33
N ASP A 300 -21.36 -9.75 10.99
CA ASP A 300 -22.36 -8.73 10.70
C ASP A 300 -21.88 -7.33 11.09
N ASN A 301 -21.25 -7.20 12.27
CA ASN A 301 -20.64 -5.95 12.71
C ASN A 301 -19.44 -5.57 11.82
N ASP A 302 -18.64 -6.55 11.43
CA ASP A 302 -17.45 -6.37 10.60
C ASP A 302 -17.84 -5.93 9.17
N ILE A 303 -18.95 -6.44 8.61
CA ILE A 303 -19.52 -5.95 7.35
C ILE A 303 -20.00 -4.50 7.49
N ALA A 304 -20.62 -4.15 8.62
CA ALA A 304 -21.05 -2.78 8.88
C ALA A 304 -19.85 -1.81 8.94
N GLU A 305 -18.76 -2.23 9.57
CA GLU A 305 -17.50 -1.47 9.64
C GLU A 305 -16.86 -1.33 8.25
N ALA A 306 -16.73 -2.42 7.51
CA ALA A 306 -16.11 -2.40 6.18
C ALA A 306 -16.85 -1.46 5.20
N ARG A 307 -18.16 -1.28 5.36
CA ARG A 307 -18.95 -0.32 4.56
C ARG A 307 -18.52 1.13 4.76
N LEU A 308 -17.99 1.48 5.93
CA LEU A 308 -17.56 2.86 6.22
C LEU A 308 -16.30 3.24 5.42
N HIS A 309 -15.45 2.26 5.13
CA HIS A 309 -14.15 2.48 4.53
C HIS A 309 -14.04 1.99 3.07
N ASN A 310 -14.94 1.13 2.61
CA ASN A 310 -14.84 0.56 1.26
C ASN A 310 -15.06 1.61 0.15
N VAL A 311 -14.06 1.74 -0.73
CA VAL A 311 -14.07 2.75 -1.81
C VAL A 311 -15.20 2.53 -2.81
N LYS A 312 -15.43 1.29 -3.25
CA LYS A 312 -16.45 0.98 -4.25
C LYS A 312 -17.85 1.23 -3.69
N TYR A 313 -18.10 0.81 -2.46
CA TYR A 313 -19.34 1.07 -1.75
C TYR A 313 -19.56 2.58 -1.56
N GLY A 314 -18.57 3.30 -1.02
CA GLY A 314 -18.66 4.75 -0.83
C GLY A 314 -18.90 5.51 -2.14
N THR A 315 -18.23 5.12 -3.23
CA THR A 315 -18.41 5.71 -4.57
C THR A 315 -19.83 5.48 -5.09
N ALA A 316 -20.36 4.26 -4.95
CA ALA A 316 -21.72 3.95 -5.38
C ALA A 316 -22.79 4.72 -4.56
N GLN A 317 -22.60 4.85 -3.24
CA GLN A 317 -23.51 5.63 -2.39
C GLN A 317 -23.43 7.14 -2.68
N GLY A 318 -22.23 7.66 -2.96
CA GLY A 318 -21.99 9.06 -3.30
C GLY A 318 -22.43 9.46 -4.72
N THR A 319 -22.81 8.50 -5.56
CA THR A 319 -23.26 8.79 -6.93
C THR A 319 -24.64 9.42 -6.90
N VAL A 320 -24.76 10.63 -7.47
CA VAL A 320 -26.01 11.39 -7.51
C VAL A 320 -26.95 10.78 -8.55
N ASP A 321 -28.11 10.33 -8.09
CA ASP A 321 -29.17 9.91 -9.00
C ASP A 321 -29.92 11.14 -9.52
N LYS A 322 -29.87 11.35 -10.84
CA LYS A 322 -30.55 12.47 -11.50
C LYS A 322 -32.01 12.14 -11.83
N ASN A 323 -32.43 10.89 -11.63
CA ASN A 323 -33.77 10.43 -11.94
C ASN A 323 -34.59 10.24 -10.65
N ILE A 324 -35.76 10.86 -10.59
CA ILE A 324 -36.63 10.89 -9.38
C ILE A 324 -37.67 9.75 -9.43
N THR A 325 -37.82 9.07 -10.58
CA THR A 325 -38.88 8.07 -10.78
C THR A 325 -38.32 6.73 -11.27
N GLY A 326 -38.65 5.65 -10.55
CA GLY A 326 -38.33 4.27 -10.92
C GLY A 326 -37.06 3.74 -10.28
N TYR A 327 -36.81 2.44 -10.46
CA TYR A 327 -35.57 1.78 -10.06
C TYR A 327 -34.49 2.07 -11.12
N THR A 328 -33.38 2.68 -10.70
CA THR A 328 -32.38 3.23 -11.63
C THR A 328 -31.11 2.38 -11.72
N GLU A 329 -30.25 2.69 -12.70
CA GLU A 329 -28.90 2.13 -12.79
C GLU A 329 -28.06 2.45 -11.54
N THR A 330 -28.30 3.60 -10.91
CA THR A 330 -27.68 3.99 -9.64
C THR A 330 -28.10 3.06 -8.50
N ASP A 331 -29.39 2.69 -8.43
CA ASP A 331 -29.90 1.75 -7.43
C ASP A 331 -29.32 0.34 -7.62
N ILE A 332 -29.18 -0.10 -8.89
CA ILE A 332 -28.49 -1.34 -9.24
C ILE A 332 -27.05 -1.29 -8.73
N SER A 333 -26.30 -0.26 -9.09
CA SER A 333 -24.89 -0.12 -8.70
C SER A 333 -24.70 -0.09 -7.17
N ARG A 334 -25.57 0.61 -6.44
CA ARG A 334 -25.57 0.63 -4.97
C ARG A 334 -25.82 -0.74 -4.36
N ASN A 335 -26.80 -1.47 -4.91
CA ASN A 335 -27.13 -2.83 -4.45
C ASN A 335 -26.00 -3.82 -4.77
N GLU A 336 -25.42 -3.75 -5.96
CA GLU A 336 -24.27 -4.56 -6.39
C GLU A 336 -23.05 -4.29 -5.52
N ALA A 337 -22.70 -3.03 -5.27
CA ALA A 337 -21.56 -2.69 -4.41
C ALA A 337 -21.74 -3.21 -2.98
N ARG A 338 -22.97 -3.13 -2.44
CA ARG A 338 -23.30 -3.68 -1.12
C ARG A 338 -23.16 -5.21 -1.11
N GLU A 339 -23.73 -5.89 -2.11
CA GLU A 339 -23.73 -7.34 -2.16
C GLU A 339 -22.32 -7.90 -2.39
N ASN A 340 -21.56 -7.29 -3.30
CA ASN A 340 -20.17 -7.64 -3.53
C ASN A 340 -19.35 -7.51 -2.24
N LEU A 341 -19.52 -6.43 -1.48
CA LEU A 341 -18.82 -6.27 -0.20
C LEU A 341 -19.24 -7.34 0.83
N ASN A 342 -20.53 -7.65 0.94
CA ASN A 342 -21.01 -8.71 1.84
C ASN A 342 -20.39 -10.08 1.48
N VAL A 343 -20.36 -10.41 0.18
CA VAL A 343 -19.79 -11.65 -0.34
C VAL A 343 -18.28 -11.69 -0.10
N SER A 344 -17.56 -10.61 -0.43
CA SER A 344 -16.11 -10.51 -0.21
C SER A 344 -15.75 -10.68 1.27
N MET A 345 -16.46 -10.01 2.18
CA MET A 345 -16.21 -10.15 3.62
C MET A 345 -16.51 -11.56 4.13
N SER A 346 -17.59 -12.18 3.64
CA SER A 346 -17.94 -13.55 3.99
C SER A 346 -16.91 -14.56 3.48
N ASP A 347 -16.38 -14.36 2.27
CA ASP A 347 -15.34 -15.21 1.69
C ASP A 347 -14.00 -15.06 2.44
N LEU A 348 -13.62 -13.83 2.78
CA LEU A 348 -12.42 -13.58 3.59
C LEU A 348 -12.54 -14.23 4.97
N TYR A 349 -13.69 -14.10 5.63
CA TYR A 349 -13.96 -14.75 6.92
C TYR A 349 -13.80 -16.27 6.84
N ASN A 350 -14.43 -16.90 5.84
CA ASN A 350 -14.31 -18.35 5.61
C ASN A 350 -12.90 -18.76 5.21
N THR A 351 -12.17 -17.90 4.50
CA THR A 351 -10.77 -18.14 4.11
C THR A 351 -9.87 -18.17 5.34
N VAL A 352 -10.08 -17.31 6.34
CA VAL A 352 -9.34 -17.38 7.61
C VAL A 352 -9.57 -18.71 8.32
N ILE A 353 -10.82 -19.17 8.42
CA ILE A 353 -11.17 -20.45 9.04
C ILE A 353 -10.52 -21.62 8.30
N ARG A 354 -10.59 -21.63 6.96
CA ARG A 354 -9.95 -22.66 6.14
C ARG A 354 -8.44 -22.67 6.31
N ALA A 355 -7.79 -21.51 6.25
CA ALA A 355 -6.35 -21.40 6.39
C ALA A 355 -5.87 -21.84 7.78
N ALA A 356 -6.63 -21.58 8.83
CA ALA A 356 -6.36 -22.09 10.18
C ALA A 356 -6.37 -23.63 10.23
N SER A 357 -7.39 -24.25 9.62
CA SER A 357 -7.50 -25.71 9.53
C SER A 357 -6.36 -26.34 8.72
N GLU A 358 -6.01 -25.72 7.58
CA GLU A 358 -4.90 -26.14 6.72
C GLU A 358 -3.55 -26.01 7.43
N ASN A 359 -3.33 -24.93 8.18
CA ASN A 359 -2.14 -24.76 9.00
C ASN A 359 -2.02 -25.87 10.06
N ASN A 360 -3.09 -26.12 10.82
CA ASN A 360 -3.10 -27.21 11.81
C ASN A 360 -2.77 -28.58 11.20
N ALA A 361 -3.34 -28.87 10.02
CA ALA A 361 -3.05 -30.10 9.30
C ALA A 361 -1.60 -30.18 8.81
N ALA A 362 -1.04 -29.08 8.28
CA ALA A 362 0.33 -29.02 7.81
C ALA A 362 1.34 -29.17 8.96
N GLN A 363 1.10 -28.51 10.10
CA GLN A 363 1.91 -28.66 11.32
C GLN A 363 1.92 -30.11 11.82
N ALA A 364 0.76 -30.77 11.84
CA ALA A 364 0.68 -32.19 12.20
C ALA A 364 1.44 -33.09 11.20
N GLY A 365 1.35 -32.80 9.90
CA GLY A 365 2.09 -33.49 8.85
C GLY A 365 3.60 -33.35 8.98
N TYR A 366 4.08 -32.14 9.29
CA TYR A 366 5.50 -31.87 9.56
C TYR A 366 5.99 -32.63 10.80
N ALA A 367 5.24 -32.61 11.90
CA ALA A 367 5.59 -33.34 13.11
C ALA A 367 5.69 -34.87 12.85
N LEU A 368 4.83 -35.42 11.98
CA LEU A 368 4.92 -36.81 11.56
C LEU A 368 6.17 -37.09 10.73
N ALA A 369 6.48 -36.24 9.75
CA ALA A 369 7.67 -36.37 8.92
C ALA A 369 8.97 -36.24 9.74
N ALA A 370 9.00 -35.37 10.75
CA ALA A 370 10.11 -35.26 11.69
C ALA A 370 10.36 -36.57 12.46
N ARG A 371 9.29 -37.26 12.91
CA ARG A 371 9.40 -38.57 13.55
C ARG A 371 9.90 -39.65 12.58
N GLN A 372 9.42 -39.64 11.33
CA GLN A 372 9.84 -40.57 10.28
C GLN A 372 11.31 -40.38 9.91
N LYS A 373 11.77 -39.12 9.77
CA LYS A 373 13.19 -38.79 9.58
C LYS A 373 14.03 -39.33 10.73
N GLY A 374 13.66 -39.04 11.99
CA GLY A 374 14.42 -39.53 13.14
C GLY A 374 14.46 -41.07 13.25
N GLN A 375 13.39 -41.76 12.83
CA GLN A 375 13.40 -43.22 12.72
C GLN A 375 14.36 -43.70 11.63
N ALA A 376 14.31 -43.10 10.44
CA ALA A 376 15.18 -43.44 9.32
C ALA A 376 16.66 -43.20 9.65
N GLU A 377 16.99 -42.11 10.34
CA GLU A 377 18.35 -41.81 10.82
C GLU A 377 18.90 -42.91 11.73
N ARG A 378 18.10 -43.34 12.73
CA ARG A 378 18.50 -44.42 13.65
C ARG A 378 18.69 -45.74 12.92
N SER A 379 17.74 -46.10 12.04
CA SER A 379 17.82 -47.31 11.24
C SER A 379 19.02 -47.31 10.29
N TYR A 380 19.33 -46.16 9.70
CA TYR A 380 20.47 -46.01 8.79
C TYR A 380 21.79 -46.17 9.53
N ALA A 381 21.90 -45.60 10.73
CA ALA A 381 23.08 -45.73 11.59
C ALA A 381 23.38 -47.18 12.01
N VAL A 382 22.35 -48.02 12.17
CA VAL A 382 22.49 -49.45 12.48
C VAL A 382 22.47 -50.36 11.25
N GLY A 383 22.42 -49.78 10.04
CA GLY A 383 22.49 -50.52 8.77
C GLY A 383 21.22 -51.29 8.38
N THR A 384 20.08 -51.01 9.00
CA THR A 384 18.81 -51.73 8.74
C THR A 384 17.98 -51.13 7.60
N VAL A 385 18.26 -49.90 7.16
CA VAL A 385 17.64 -49.26 5.99
C VAL A 385 18.69 -48.85 4.96
N GLY A 386 18.30 -48.88 3.69
CA GLY A 386 19.17 -48.47 2.59
C GLY A 386 19.32 -46.94 2.48
N ASN A 387 20.37 -46.48 1.79
CA ASN A 387 20.60 -45.05 1.54
C ASN A 387 19.39 -44.36 0.88
N GLY A 388 18.70 -45.04 -0.05
CA GLY A 388 17.51 -44.50 -0.70
C GLY A 388 16.31 -44.28 0.23
N GLU A 389 16.11 -45.15 1.23
CA GLU A 389 15.03 -45.01 2.21
C GLU A 389 15.29 -43.85 3.17
N TYR A 390 16.54 -43.71 3.62
CA TYR A 390 16.96 -42.56 4.44
C TYR A 390 16.82 -41.24 3.67
N GLN A 391 17.30 -41.19 2.43
CA GLN A 391 17.15 -40.01 1.56
C GLN A 391 15.68 -39.66 1.31
N GLY A 392 14.82 -40.65 1.10
CA GLY A 392 13.37 -40.44 0.94
C GLY A 392 12.74 -39.79 2.17
N ALA A 393 13.10 -40.25 3.38
CA ALA A 393 12.63 -39.66 4.63
C ALA A 393 13.13 -38.21 4.82
N LEU A 394 14.38 -37.92 4.43
CA LEU A 394 14.95 -36.57 4.50
C LEU A 394 14.25 -35.60 3.53
N VAL A 395 14.00 -36.02 2.29
CA VAL A 395 13.23 -35.23 1.31
C VAL A 395 11.83 -34.93 1.84
N GLN A 396 11.14 -35.94 2.37
CA GLN A 396 9.80 -35.77 2.91
C GLN A 396 9.78 -34.78 4.09
N TYR A 397 10.77 -34.83 4.96
CA TYR A 397 10.95 -33.87 6.04
C TYR A 397 11.10 -32.43 5.51
N ILE A 398 12.06 -32.20 4.59
CA ILE A 398 12.33 -30.86 4.02
C ILE A 398 11.07 -30.27 3.37
N VAL A 399 10.35 -31.08 2.59
CA VAL A 399 9.11 -30.64 1.91
C VAL A 399 8.00 -30.35 2.93
N SER A 400 7.82 -31.21 3.93
CA SER A 400 6.79 -31.01 4.95
C SER A 400 7.04 -29.80 5.85
N GLU A 401 8.30 -29.50 6.15
CA GLU A 401 8.71 -28.30 6.89
C GLU A 401 8.34 -27.04 6.11
N ALA A 402 8.70 -26.99 4.82
CA ALA A 402 8.33 -25.87 3.95
C ALA A 402 6.80 -25.74 3.82
N GLN A 403 6.07 -26.85 3.69
CA GLN A 403 4.59 -26.82 3.64
C GLN A 403 3.98 -26.29 4.94
N ALA A 404 4.52 -26.65 6.10
CA ALA A 404 4.05 -26.15 7.39
C ALA A 404 4.30 -24.64 7.54
N ASN A 405 5.50 -24.16 7.18
CA ASN A 405 5.83 -22.73 7.21
C ASN A 405 4.97 -21.93 6.22
N MET A 406 4.77 -22.44 5.01
CA MET A 406 3.89 -21.84 4.01
C MET A 406 2.43 -21.77 4.49
N ALA A 407 1.96 -22.80 5.18
CA ALA A 407 0.61 -22.80 5.75
C ALA A 407 0.46 -21.76 6.87
N MET A 408 1.49 -21.52 7.68
CA MET A 408 1.51 -20.42 8.66
C MET A 408 1.47 -19.05 7.96
N ILE A 409 2.26 -18.85 6.89
CA ILE A 409 2.22 -17.62 6.09
C ILE A 409 0.83 -17.40 5.53
N ASN A 410 0.20 -18.44 4.98
CA ASN A 410 -1.15 -18.36 4.42
C ASN A 410 -2.21 -18.05 5.51
N ALA A 411 -2.08 -18.61 6.71
CA ALA A 411 -2.97 -18.32 7.83
C ALA A 411 -2.82 -16.87 8.31
N SER A 412 -1.58 -16.38 8.46
CA SER A 412 -1.32 -14.97 8.77
C SER A 412 -1.85 -14.05 7.68
N ALA A 413 -1.57 -14.35 6.40
CA ALA A 413 -2.05 -13.60 5.25
C ALA A 413 -3.58 -13.52 5.19
N ALA A 414 -4.29 -14.61 5.50
CA ALA A 414 -5.75 -14.60 5.55
C ALA A 414 -6.27 -13.62 6.61
N VAL A 415 -5.67 -13.62 7.81
CA VAL A 415 -6.02 -12.67 8.89
C VAL A 415 -5.74 -11.24 8.47
N LEU A 416 -4.56 -10.98 7.91
CA LEU A 416 -4.16 -9.64 7.49
C LEU A 416 -5.03 -9.12 6.33
N ASN A 417 -5.39 -9.97 5.37
CA ASN A 417 -6.31 -9.60 4.29
C ASN A 417 -7.71 -9.26 4.84
N TYR A 418 -8.19 -10.00 5.84
CA TYR A 418 -9.44 -9.68 6.51
C TYR A 418 -9.36 -8.33 7.26
N GLN A 419 -8.27 -8.07 7.97
CA GLN A 419 -8.02 -6.78 8.62
C GLN A 419 -7.93 -5.62 7.61
N ALA A 420 -7.26 -5.85 6.48
CA ALA A 420 -7.14 -4.86 5.42
C ALA A 420 -8.52 -4.55 4.79
N ALA A 421 -9.38 -5.55 4.64
CA ALA A 421 -10.75 -5.36 4.15
C ALA A 421 -11.60 -4.48 5.09
N LEU A 422 -11.44 -4.61 6.41
CA LEU A 422 -12.09 -3.72 7.39
C LEU A 422 -11.66 -2.26 7.21
N LYS A 423 -10.41 -2.03 6.85
CA LYS A 423 -9.86 -0.70 6.53
C LYS A 423 -10.23 -0.21 5.11
N GLY A 424 -11.02 -0.97 4.35
CA GLY A 424 -11.47 -0.58 3.00
C GLY A 424 -10.57 -1.04 1.86
N PHE A 425 -9.56 -1.88 2.11
CA PHE A 425 -8.64 -2.40 1.10
C PHE A 425 -9.16 -3.70 0.42
N VAL A 426 -10.41 -3.68 -0.07
CA VAL A 426 -11.09 -4.83 -0.71
C VAL A 426 -12.02 -4.45 -1.87
#